data_AF-A0A660QAI8-F1
#
_entry.id   AF-A0A660QAI8-F1
#
_cell.length_a   1.000
_cell.length_b   1.000
_cell.length_c   1.000
_cell.angle_alpha   90.00
_cell.angle_beta   90.00
_cell.angle_gamma   90.00
#
_symmetry.space_group_name_H-M   'P 1'
#
loop_
_entity.id
_entity.type
_entity.pdbx_description
1 polymer ?
#
loop_
_entity_poly.entity_id
_entity_poly.type
_entity_poly.pdbx_seq_one_letter_code
_entity_poly.pdbx_strand_id
1 'polypeptide(L)'
;MEKSIFKPFLTVVVIMVLASLALAFTVDVALNDTPGVVMKLPDTLEGWVGNELRYCHNEECYSKTAGQGQYYVRDLELPDICPDCGENLYAMSWAEYGVLPKDTEFVKSAYTNEAGGRVFTSIVLSGQERNSIHRPQRCLKGQGNAIMNEHTIEVLMEGRKPLNVAIIETERIYSTEEGQETYYGYYAYWFVGQDRETASHYARMFWLGWDRVVRSVSHRWAYIAVSGGREAEGREYEKEIGDFIRTVYPSILVGNTELGGTSAP
;
A
#
# COMPACT_ATOMS: atom_id res chain seq x y z
N MET A 1 24.72 51.33 -19.86
CA MET A 1 25.61 50.42 -19.10
C MET A 1 25.10 49.00 -19.28
N GLU A 2 25.64 48.29 -20.26
CA GLU A 2 25.31 46.90 -20.53
C GLU A 2 26.01 46.04 -19.47
N LYS A 3 25.25 45.42 -18.55
CA LYS A 3 25.83 44.56 -17.52
C LYS A 3 26.32 43.28 -18.20
N SER A 4 27.62 43.02 -18.16
CA SER A 4 28.22 41.80 -18.71
C SER A 4 27.59 40.55 -18.08
N ILE A 5 26.93 39.74 -18.92
CA ILE A 5 26.27 38.48 -18.55
C ILE A 5 27.30 37.35 -18.36
N PHE A 6 28.56 37.57 -18.75
CA PHE A 6 29.61 36.56 -18.73
C PHE A 6 29.97 36.07 -17.32
N LYS A 7 30.07 36.99 -16.35
CA LYS A 7 30.35 36.64 -14.95
C LYS A 7 29.24 35.78 -14.32
N PRO A 8 27.95 36.18 -14.35
CA PRO A 8 26.90 35.33 -13.81
C PRO A 8 26.78 33.99 -14.54
N PHE A 9 27.00 33.96 -15.86
CA PHE A 9 27.01 32.70 -16.62
C PHE A 9 28.12 31.75 -16.18
N LEU A 10 29.36 32.25 -16.05
CA LEU A 10 30.49 31.45 -15.58
C LEU A 10 30.25 30.93 -14.15
N THR A 11 29.68 31.75 -13.27
CA THR A 11 29.33 31.33 -11.90
C THR A 11 28.32 30.19 -11.90
N VAL A 12 27.26 30.26 -12.72
CA VAL A 12 26.26 29.20 -12.83
C VAL A 12 26.89 27.91 -13.36
N VAL A 13 27.73 27.99 -14.39
CA VAL A 13 28.44 26.81 -14.94
C VAL A 13 29.33 26.18 -13.88
N VAL A 14 30.10 26.97 -13.13
CA VAL A 14 30.96 26.45 -12.05
C VAL A 14 30.12 25.78 -10.96
N ILE A 15 29.01 26.39 -10.53
CA ILE A 15 28.12 25.79 -9.52
C ILE A 15 27.51 24.48 -10.05
N MET A 16 27.06 24.44 -11.30
CA MET A 16 26.51 23.23 -11.91
C MET A 16 27.55 22.11 -12.04
N VAL A 17 28.79 22.43 -12.38
CA VAL A 17 29.89 21.46 -12.46
C VAL A 17 30.23 20.93 -11.07
N LEU A 18 30.39 21.81 -10.07
CA LEU A 18 30.65 21.40 -8.69
C LEU A 18 29.51 20.58 -8.10
N ALA A 19 28.25 20.95 -8.37
CA ALA A 19 27.07 20.18 -7.96
C ALA A 19 27.03 18.81 -8.66
N SER A 20 27.32 18.75 -9.97
CA SER A 20 27.40 17.49 -10.71
C SER A 20 28.52 16.58 -10.17
N LEU A 21 29.68 17.14 -9.85
CA LEU A 21 30.80 16.40 -9.26
C LEU A 21 30.47 15.92 -7.85
N ALA A 22 29.84 16.75 -7.02
CA ALA A 22 29.37 16.33 -5.70
C ALA A 22 28.36 15.17 -5.84
N LEU A 23 27.36 15.30 -6.72
CA LEU A 23 26.38 14.24 -6.99
C LEU A 23 27.04 12.94 -7.48
N ALA A 24 28.05 13.04 -8.35
CA ALA A 24 28.74 11.88 -8.94
C ALA A 24 29.69 11.16 -7.97
N PHE A 25 30.27 11.87 -6.99
CA PHE A 25 31.36 11.33 -6.17
C PHE A 25 31.06 11.26 -4.67
N THR A 26 29.95 11.83 -4.17
CA THR A 26 29.66 11.85 -2.72
C THR A 26 28.33 11.23 -2.33
N VAL A 27 27.54 10.72 -3.27
CA VAL A 27 26.16 10.29 -3.01
C VAL A 27 25.98 8.80 -3.29
N ASP A 28 26.78 7.98 -2.62
CA ASP A 28 26.39 6.58 -2.42
C ASP A 28 25.25 6.57 -1.41
N VAL A 29 24.03 6.31 -1.90
CA VAL A 29 22.85 6.15 -1.06
C VAL A 29 22.81 4.72 -0.57
N ALA A 30 23.02 4.51 0.73
CA ALA A 30 22.85 3.20 1.32
C ALA A 30 21.38 2.79 1.23
N LEU A 31 21.12 1.65 0.58
CA LEU A 31 19.81 1.02 0.62
C LEU A 31 19.64 0.37 1.98
N ASN A 32 18.60 0.78 2.71
CA ASN A 32 18.20 0.07 3.91
C ASN A 32 17.02 -0.83 3.55
N ASP A 33 17.32 -2.12 3.43
CA ASP A 33 16.37 -3.15 3.03
C ASP A 33 15.48 -3.62 4.17
N THR A 34 15.67 -3.13 5.40
CA THR A 34 14.87 -3.54 6.56
C THR A 34 13.50 -2.87 6.51
N PRO A 35 12.41 -3.60 6.23
CA PRO A 35 11.07 -3.02 6.24
C PRO A 35 10.64 -2.68 7.67
N GLY A 36 9.87 -1.60 7.83
CA GLY A 36 9.20 -1.30 9.12
C GLY A 36 8.04 -2.25 9.46
N VAL A 37 7.77 -3.22 8.58
CA VAL A 37 6.68 -4.19 8.71
C VAL A 37 7.17 -5.60 8.39
N VAL A 38 6.55 -6.60 9.01
CA VAL A 38 6.71 -8.00 8.64
C VAL A 38 5.81 -8.28 7.44
N MET A 39 6.37 -8.87 6.39
CA MET A 39 5.61 -9.34 5.21
C MET A 39 4.87 -10.65 5.51
N LYS A 40 4.02 -10.62 6.54
CA LYS A 40 3.14 -11.72 6.93
C LYS A 40 1.90 -11.15 7.62
N LEU A 41 0.73 -11.50 7.09
CA LEU A 41 -0.55 -11.21 7.72
C LEU A 41 -0.92 -12.41 8.63
N PRO A 42 -1.43 -12.18 9.85
CA PRO A 42 -1.83 -13.27 10.74
C PRO A 42 -3.08 -14.01 10.27
N ASP A 43 -3.11 -15.33 10.48
CA ASP A 43 -4.27 -16.16 10.13
C ASP A 43 -5.45 -15.99 11.09
N THR A 44 -5.18 -15.49 12.30
CA THR A 44 -6.17 -15.27 13.35
C THR A 44 -5.87 -13.98 14.09
N LEU A 45 -6.90 -13.18 14.29
CA LEU A 45 -6.90 -11.94 15.08
C LEU A 45 -8.08 -12.01 16.05
N GLU A 46 -8.10 -11.12 17.05
CA GLU A 46 -9.24 -11.04 17.96
C GLU A 46 -10.53 -10.73 17.19
N GLY A 47 -11.47 -11.67 17.18
CA GLY A 47 -12.75 -11.55 16.47
C GLY A 47 -12.69 -11.72 14.94
N TRP A 48 -11.52 -12.04 14.38
CA TRP A 48 -11.34 -12.16 12.92
C TRP A 48 -10.54 -13.40 12.54
N VAL A 49 -10.98 -14.09 11.49
CA VAL A 49 -10.25 -15.20 10.87
C VAL A 49 -9.78 -14.76 9.50
N GLY A 50 -8.45 -14.79 9.31
CA GLY A 50 -7.78 -14.48 8.06
C GLY A 50 -7.66 -15.70 7.15
N ASN A 51 -7.72 -15.44 5.85
CA ASN A 51 -7.50 -16.41 4.80
C ASN A 51 -6.64 -15.76 3.71
N GLU A 52 -5.38 -16.17 3.65
CA GLU A 52 -4.41 -15.60 2.71
C GLU A 52 -4.87 -15.80 1.26
N LEU A 53 -4.65 -14.77 0.44
CA LEU A 53 -4.99 -14.74 -0.96
C LEU A 53 -3.75 -15.02 -1.81
N ARG A 54 -3.89 -15.97 -2.72
CA ARG A 54 -2.88 -16.34 -3.70
C ARG A 54 -3.48 -16.36 -5.11
N TYR A 55 -2.64 -16.17 -6.12
CA TYR A 55 -3.07 -15.96 -7.49
C TYR A 55 -2.31 -16.88 -8.45
N CYS A 56 -3.06 -17.49 -9.38
CA CYS A 56 -2.48 -18.22 -10.50
C CYS A 56 -2.05 -17.24 -11.60
N HIS A 57 -0.86 -17.45 -12.17
CA HIS A 57 -0.32 -16.66 -13.29
C HIS A 57 -0.45 -17.37 -14.64
N ASN A 58 -1.04 -18.56 -14.67
CA ASN A 58 -1.35 -19.23 -15.91
C ASN A 58 -2.51 -18.49 -16.61
N GLU A 59 -2.26 -17.97 -17.81
CA GLU A 59 -3.21 -17.14 -18.58
C GLU A 59 -4.54 -17.86 -18.88
N GLU A 60 -4.48 -19.17 -19.15
CA GLU A 60 -5.65 -19.98 -19.44
C GLU A 60 -6.51 -20.19 -18.18
N CYS A 61 -5.90 -20.39 -17.01
CA CYS A 61 -6.59 -20.46 -15.72
C CYS A 61 -7.16 -19.10 -15.31
N TYR A 62 -6.37 -18.04 -15.45
CA TYR A 62 -6.75 -16.67 -15.08
C TYR A 62 -7.98 -16.17 -15.85
N SER A 63 -8.06 -16.47 -17.15
CA SER A 63 -9.16 -16.04 -18.02
C SER A 63 -10.46 -16.83 -17.81
N LYS A 64 -10.38 -18.07 -17.31
CA LYS A 64 -11.54 -18.97 -17.14
C LYS A 64 -12.18 -18.91 -15.75
N THR A 65 -11.46 -18.43 -14.75
CA THR A 65 -11.96 -18.37 -13.37
C THR A 65 -12.65 -17.04 -13.10
N ALA A 66 -13.87 -17.09 -12.55
CA ALA A 66 -14.64 -15.90 -12.19
C ALA A 66 -13.90 -14.97 -11.19
N GLY A 67 -12.94 -15.53 -10.43
CA GLY A 67 -12.09 -14.81 -9.50
C GLY A 67 -10.73 -14.36 -10.06
N GLN A 68 -10.52 -14.36 -11.38
CA GLN A 68 -9.23 -13.93 -11.98
C GLN A 68 -8.02 -14.70 -11.41
N GLY A 69 -8.15 -16.03 -11.28
CA GLY A 69 -7.13 -16.90 -10.73
C GLY A 69 -6.86 -16.73 -9.24
N GLN A 70 -7.75 -16.07 -8.48
CA GLN A 70 -7.62 -15.88 -7.04
C GLN A 70 -8.09 -17.12 -6.26
N TYR A 71 -7.28 -17.52 -5.28
CA TYR A 71 -7.56 -18.63 -4.36
C TYR A 71 -7.33 -18.21 -2.91
N TYR A 72 -8.11 -18.80 -2.03
CA TYR A 72 -7.97 -18.70 -0.59
C TYR A 72 -7.14 -19.88 -0.10
N VAL A 73 -6.01 -19.62 0.56
CA VAL A 73 -5.06 -20.66 0.96
C VAL A 73 -5.70 -21.73 1.83
N ARG A 74 -6.63 -21.37 2.73
CA ARG A 74 -7.30 -22.34 3.61
C ARG A 74 -8.29 -23.25 2.89
N ASP A 75 -8.67 -22.90 1.67
CA ASP A 75 -9.60 -23.66 0.85
C ASP A 75 -8.86 -24.65 -0.07
N LEU A 76 -7.52 -24.62 -0.06
CA LEU A 76 -6.65 -25.46 -0.88
C LEU A 76 -6.12 -26.67 -0.10
N GLU A 77 -6.02 -27.81 -0.79
CA GLU A 77 -5.29 -28.98 -0.27
C GLU A 77 -3.78 -28.73 -0.23
N LEU A 78 -3.27 -28.04 -1.25
CA LEU A 78 -1.87 -27.64 -1.39
C LEU A 78 -1.79 -26.11 -1.47
N PRO A 79 -1.32 -25.42 -0.41
CA PRO A 79 -1.34 -23.96 -0.31
C PRO A 79 -0.74 -23.17 -1.47
N ASP A 80 0.30 -23.71 -2.10
CA ASP A 80 1.06 -23.04 -3.15
C ASP A 80 0.76 -23.57 -4.57
N ILE A 81 -0.20 -24.50 -4.73
CA ILE A 81 -0.51 -25.12 -6.02
C ILE A 81 -1.94 -24.80 -6.45
N CYS A 82 -2.07 -24.35 -7.70
CA CYS A 82 -3.36 -24.06 -8.32
C CYS A 82 -4.16 -25.35 -8.51
N PRO A 83 -5.37 -25.48 -7.95
CA PRO A 83 -6.18 -26.69 -8.09
C PRO A 83 -6.67 -26.93 -9.53
N ASP A 84 -6.77 -25.87 -10.34
CA ASP A 84 -7.32 -25.93 -11.69
C ASP A 84 -6.29 -26.35 -12.75
N CYS A 85 -5.02 -25.97 -12.58
CA CYS A 85 -3.97 -26.20 -13.59
C CYS A 85 -2.67 -26.81 -13.05
N GLY A 86 -2.51 -26.96 -11.74
CA GLY A 86 -1.32 -27.56 -11.11
C GLY A 86 -0.08 -26.66 -11.07
N GLU A 87 -0.16 -25.41 -11.55
CA GLU A 87 0.93 -24.43 -11.49
C GLU A 87 1.06 -23.78 -10.10
N ASN A 88 2.21 -23.17 -9.83
CA ASN A 88 2.40 -22.43 -8.57
C ASN A 88 1.48 -21.22 -8.45
N LEU A 89 1.08 -20.92 -7.21
CA LEU A 89 0.36 -19.72 -6.84
C LEU A 89 1.30 -18.66 -6.23
N TYR A 90 0.99 -17.39 -6.49
CA TYR A 90 1.82 -16.25 -6.10
C TYR A 90 1.02 -15.25 -5.27
N ALA A 91 1.70 -14.46 -4.42
CA ALA A 91 1.02 -13.45 -3.60
C ALA A 91 0.53 -12.21 -4.39
N MET A 92 1.09 -11.99 -5.58
CA MET A 92 0.74 -10.90 -6.47
C MET A 92 -0.19 -11.44 -7.58
N SER A 93 -1.21 -10.68 -7.99
CA SER A 93 -2.03 -11.07 -9.14
C SER A 93 -1.25 -10.95 -10.46
N TRP A 94 -1.70 -11.67 -11.50
CA TRP A 94 -1.06 -11.59 -12.82
C TRP A 94 -1.06 -10.15 -13.39
N ALA A 95 -2.17 -9.43 -13.22
CA ALA A 95 -2.29 -8.04 -13.65
C ALA A 95 -1.30 -7.11 -12.94
N GLU A 96 -1.12 -7.26 -11.63
CA GLU A 96 -0.12 -6.50 -10.86
C GLU A 96 1.30 -6.85 -11.29
N TYR A 97 1.59 -8.14 -11.49
CA TYR A 97 2.91 -8.61 -11.92
C TYR A 97 3.32 -8.08 -13.31
N GLY A 98 2.34 -7.85 -14.18
CA GLY A 98 2.56 -7.28 -15.51
C GLY A 98 2.93 -5.79 -15.49
N VAL A 99 2.57 -5.03 -14.45
CA VAL A 99 2.71 -3.57 -14.42
C VAL A 99 3.66 -3.04 -13.34
N LEU A 100 3.95 -3.84 -12.31
CA LEU A 100 4.79 -3.43 -11.19
C LEU A 100 6.25 -3.92 -11.34
N PRO A 101 7.21 -3.22 -10.70
CA PRO A 101 8.59 -3.70 -10.60
C PRO A 101 8.69 -5.10 -10.00
N LYS A 102 9.64 -5.89 -10.49
CA LYS A 102 9.80 -7.31 -10.12
C LYS A 102 10.23 -7.55 -8.68
N ASP A 103 10.74 -6.52 -8.03
CA ASP A 103 11.14 -6.51 -6.62
C ASP A 103 10.04 -5.95 -5.69
N THR A 104 8.82 -5.74 -6.19
CA THR A 104 7.66 -5.41 -5.37
C THR A 104 7.13 -6.66 -4.68
N GLU A 105 7.00 -6.61 -3.37
CA GLU A 105 6.48 -7.74 -2.57
C GLU A 105 5.05 -7.47 -2.13
N PHE A 106 4.23 -8.52 -2.11
CA PHE A 106 2.83 -8.47 -1.70
C PHE A 106 2.54 -9.54 -0.65
N VAL A 107 1.66 -9.20 0.28
CA VAL A 107 0.86 -10.17 1.05
C VAL A 107 -0.57 -9.66 1.05
N LYS A 108 -1.53 -10.56 0.83
CA LYS A 108 -2.96 -10.24 0.82
C LYS A 108 -3.72 -11.28 1.61
N SER A 109 -4.73 -10.85 2.36
CA SER A 109 -5.58 -11.75 3.13
C SER A 109 -7.00 -11.20 3.20
N ALA A 110 -7.99 -12.07 3.16
CA ALA A 110 -9.36 -11.70 3.48
C ALA A 110 -9.67 -12.14 4.91
N TYR A 111 -10.11 -11.19 5.73
CA TYR A 111 -10.56 -11.46 7.09
C TYR A 111 -12.07 -11.46 7.15
N THR A 112 -12.60 -12.40 7.93
CA THR A 112 -14.04 -12.53 8.20
C THR A 112 -14.29 -12.57 9.70
N ASN A 113 -15.38 -11.97 10.15
CA ASN A 113 -15.82 -12.01 11.55
C ASN A 113 -17.13 -12.79 11.69
N GLU A 114 -17.51 -13.11 12.94
CA GLU A 114 -18.73 -13.87 13.23
C GLU A 114 -20.03 -13.14 12.84
N ALA A 115 -19.98 -11.81 12.74
CA ALA A 115 -21.11 -10.99 12.29
C ALA A 115 -21.27 -10.97 10.76
N GLY A 116 -20.43 -11.68 10.01
CA GLY A 116 -20.44 -11.73 8.55
C GLY A 116 -19.70 -10.57 7.87
N GLY A 117 -19.08 -9.68 8.65
CA GLY A 117 -18.22 -8.63 8.13
C GLY A 117 -17.00 -9.22 7.44
N ARG A 118 -16.61 -8.62 6.31
CA ARG A 118 -15.49 -9.06 5.49
C ARG A 118 -14.62 -7.88 5.09
N VAL A 119 -13.34 -7.98 5.40
CA VAL A 119 -12.33 -6.98 5.00
C VAL A 119 -11.19 -7.65 4.26
N PHE A 120 -10.73 -7.01 3.19
CA PHE A 120 -9.55 -7.40 2.46
C PHE A 120 -8.38 -6.53 2.92
N THR A 121 -7.28 -7.16 3.29
CA THR A 121 -6.07 -6.48 3.76
C THR A 121 -4.90 -6.81 2.86
N SER A 122 -4.09 -5.81 2.52
CA SER A 122 -2.85 -6.01 1.78
C SER A 122 -1.70 -5.24 2.40
N ILE A 123 -0.50 -5.83 2.28
CA ILE A 123 0.77 -5.16 2.51
C ILE A 123 1.54 -5.20 1.20
N VAL A 124 1.90 -4.03 0.69
CA VAL A 124 2.76 -3.87 -0.49
C VAL A 124 4.05 -3.24 -0.03
N LEU A 125 5.17 -3.94 -0.19
CA LEU A 125 6.49 -3.41 0.12
C LEU A 125 7.17 -2.96 -1.16
N SER A 126 7.56 -1.69 -1.21
CA SER A 126 8.23 -1.13 -2.38
C SER A 126 9.55 -1.83 -2.66
N GLY A 127 9.86 -2.03 -3.93
CA GLY A 127 11.21 -2.38 -4.37
C GLY A 127 12.20 -1.22 -4.25
N GLN A 128 13.34 -1.36 -4.92
CA GLN A 128 14.32 -0.30 -5.16
C GLN A 128 13.74 0.76 -6.11
N GLU A 129 12.85 0.37 -7.03
CA GLU A 129 12.16 1.30 -7.92
C GLU A 129 11.01 2.07 -7.22
N ARG A 130 10.86 3.35 -7.56
CA ARG A 130 9.93 4.28 -6.88
C ARG A 130 8.45 4.09 -7.24
N ASN A 131 8.20 3.39 -8.35
CA ASN A 131 6.89 3.18 -8.96
C ASN A 131 6.11 1.98 -8.39
N SER A 132 6.69 1.18 -7.47
CA SER A 132 6.00 0.07 -6.80
C SER A 132 4.77 0.48 -5.99
N ILE A 133 4.74 1.72 -5.49
CA ILE A 133 3.62 2.26 -4.71
C ILE A 133 3.23 3.60 -5.34
N HIS A 134 2.01 3.67 -5.85
CA HIS A 134 1.41 4.89 -6.38
C HIS A 134 0.15 5.26 -5.57
N ARG A 135 -0.55 6.30 -6.00
CA ARG A 135 -1.81 6.73 -5.39
C ARG A 135 -2.93 5.71 -5.56
N PRO A 136 -3.67 5.34 -4.50
CA PRO A 136 -4.74 4.33 -4.58
C PRO A 136 -5.84 4.71 -5.58
N GLN A 137 -6.15 6.00 -5.70
CA GLN A 137 -7.17 6.55 -6.60
C GLN A 137 -6.96 6.11 -8.07
N ARG A 138 -5.70 5.92 -8.50
CA ARG A 138 -5.40 5.47 -9.87
C ARG A 138 -5.83 4.02 -10.09
N CYS A 139 -5.52 3.14 -9.13
CA CYS A 139 -5.93 1.73 -9.19
C CYS A 139 -7.44 1.58 -9.00
N LEU A 140 -8.03 2.27 -8.02
CA LEU A 140 -9.47 2.20 -7.73
C LEU A 140 -10.31 2.61 -8.95
N LYS A 141 -9.96 3.72 -9.61
CA LYS A 141 -10.60 4.13 -10.86
C LYS A 141 -10.36 3.14 -12.00
N GLY A 142 -9.15 2.62 -12.14
CA GLY A 142 -8.83 1.58 -13.13
C GLY A 142 -9.62 0.28 -12.94
N GLN A 143 -10.02 -0.02 -11.71
CA GLN A 143 -10.88 -1.15 -11.34
C GLN A 143 -12.39 -0.83 -11.49
N GLY A 144 -12.74 0.37 -11.98
CA GLY A 144 -14.11 0.78 -12.24
C GLY A 144 -14.83 1.43 -11.06
N ASN A 145 -14.12 1.85 -10.00
CA ASN A 145 -14.73 2.59 -8.89
C ASN A 145 -14.82 4.09 -9.19
N ALA A 146 -15.96 4.69 -8.86
CA ALA A 146 -16.08 6.12 -8.61
C ALA A 146 -15.55 6.45 -7.21
N ILE A 147 -14.91 7.61 -7.07
CA ILE A 147 -14.41 8.13 -5.80
C ILE A 147 -15.44 9.13 -5.28
N MET A 148 -16.07 8.83 -4.16
CA MET A 148 -17.18 9.61 -3.62
C MET A 148 -16.71 10.65 -2.63
N ASN A 149 -15.81 10.26 -1.73
CA ASN A 149 -15.30 11.11 -0.67
C ASN A 149 -13.90 10.61 -0.25
N GLU A 150 -13.08 11.51 0.26
CA GLU A 150 -11.76 11.21 0.81
C GLU A 150 -11.56 11.99 2.11
N HIS A 151 -11.19 11.30 3.18
CA HIS A 151 -10.90 11.91 4.47
C HIS A 151 -9.87 11.10 5.24
N THR A 152 -9.49 11.56 6.43
CA THR A 152 -8.58 10.87 7.32
C THR A 152 -9.26 10.65 8.66
N ILE A 153 -9.08 9.46 9.23
CA ILE A 153 -9.51 9.13 10.59
C ILE A 153 -8.29 8.88 11.47
N GLU A 154 -8.45 9.13 12.77
CA GLU A 154 -7.45 8.79 13.78
C GLU A 154 -7.85 7.49 14.47
N VAL A 155 -7.02 6.46 14.30
CA VAL A 155 -7.17 5.18 15.01
C VAL A 155 -6.34 5.25 16.28
N LEU A 156 -7.01 5.27 17.44
CA LEU A 156 -6.34 5.21 18.73
C LEU A 156 -5.58 3.89 18.88
N MET A 157 -4.30 3.98 19.24
CA MET A 157 -3.39 2.85 19.39
C MET A 157 -2.91 2.76 20.85
N GLU A 158 -2.81 1.56 21.39
CA GLU A 158 -2.36 1.37 22.77
C GLU A 158 -0.88 1.73 22.92
N GLY A 159 -0.55 2.50 23.97
CA GLY A 159 0.83 2.84 24.31
C GLY A 159 1.57 3.78 23.34
N ARG A 160 0.88 4.38 22.35
CA ARG A 160 1.50 5.27 21.35
C ARG A 160 0.52 6.32 20.82
N LYS A 161 1.00 7.22 19.95
CA LYS A 161 0.15 8.21 19.26
C LYS A 161 -0.87 7.52 18.34
N PRO A 162 -2.04 8.14 18.09
CA PRO A 162 -3.00 7.64 17.11
C PRO A 162 -2.38 7.48 15.73
N LEU A 163 -2.81 6.44 15.02
CA LEU A 163 -2.46 6.23 13.62
C LEU A 163 -3.43 7.02 12.74
N ASN A 164 -2.88 7.85 11.87
CA ASN A 164 -3.66 8.49 10.82
C ASN A 164 -3.88 7.51 9.66
N VAL A 165 -5.15 7.30 9.29
CA VAL A 165 -5.55 6.40 8.20
C VAL A 165 -6.38 7.18 7.19
N ALA A 166 -5.94 7.20 5.93
CA ALA A 166 -6.71 7.80 4.84
C ALA A 166 -7.83 6.84 4.42
N ILE A 167 -9.04 7.36 4.28
CA ILE A 167 -10.23 6.64 3.82
C ILE A 167 -10.63 7.21 2.47
N ILE A 168 -10.86 6.33 1.51
CA ILE A 168 -11.49 6.64 0.23
C ILE A 168 -12.81 5.89 0.18
N GLU A 169 -13.92 6.62 0.12
CA GLU A 169 -15.23 6.04 -0.13
C GLU A 169 -15.40 5.80 -1.62
N THR A 170 -15.78 4.58 -1.98
CA THR A 170 -15.97 4.18 -3.37
C THR A 170 -17.41 3.81 -3.66
N GLU A 171 -17.77 3.92 -4.92
CA GLU A 171 -19.03 3.44 -5.49
C GLU A 171 -18.72 2.71 -6.79
N ARG A 172 -19.35 1.56 -7.04
CA ARG A 172 -19.22 0.85 -8.31
C ARG A 172 -20.57 0.26 -8.71
N ILE A 173 -20.96 0.52 -9.96
CA ILE A 173 -22.19 -0.02 -10.54
C ILE A 173 -21.87 -1.33 -11.26
N TYR A 174 -22.61 -2.38 -10.92
CA TYR A 174 -22.56 -3.68 -11.57
C TYR A 174 -23.83 -3.90 -12.40
N SER A 175 -23.67 -4.38 -13.62
CA SER A 175 -24.80 -4.86 -14.42
C SER A 175 -25.07 -6.32 -14.06
N THR A 176 -26.21 -6.57 -13.44
CA THR A 176 -26.70 -7.91 -13.10
C THR A 176 -27.85 -8.30 -14.05
N GLU A 177 -28.30 -9.56 -14.00
CA GLU A 177 -29.47 -10.01 -14.76
C GLU A 177 -30.76 -9.28 -14.35
N GLU A 178 -30.83 -8.80 -13.10
CA GLU A 178 -31.99 -8.11 -12.52
C GLU A 178 -31.95 -6.58 -12.70
N GLY A 179 -30.83 -6.03 -13.20
CA GLY A 179 -30.64 -4.61 -13.43
C GLY A 179 -29.28 -4.08 -12.98
N GLN A 180 -29.16 -2.77 -12.86
CA GLN A 180 -27.96 -2.15 -12.30
C GLN A 180 -28.03 -2.16 -10.77
N GLU A 181 -27.02 -2.74 -10.14
CA GLU A 181 -26.85 -2.73 -8.68
C GLU A 181 -25.64 -1.88 -8.33
N THR A 182 -25.79 -1.02 -7.33
CA THR A 182 -24.71 -0.16 -6.85
C THR A 182 -24.07 -0.75 -5.61
N TYR A 183 -22.77 -1.00 -5.68
CA TYR A 183 -21.97 -1.45 -4.56
C TYR A 183 -21.20 -0.28 -3.95
N TYR A 184 -21.37 -0.07 -2.64
CA TYR A 184 -20.66 0.93 -1.88
C TYR A 184 -19.51 0.28 -1.11
N GLY A 185 -18.32 0.86 -1.27
CA GLY A 185 -17.10 0.35 -0.64
C GLY A 185 -16.31 1.44 0.05
N TYR A 186 -15.31 1.00 0.79
CA TYR A 186 -14.26 1.87 1.31
C TYR A 186 -12.89 1.28 1.02
N TYR A 187 -11.89 2.16 1.00
CA TYR A 187 -10.50 1.80 0.89
C TYR A 187 -9.69 2.63 1.90
N ALA A 188 -9.34 2.01 3.01
CA ALA A 188 -8.54 2.57 4.09
C ALA A 188 -7.07 2.27 3.86
N TYR A 189 -6.16 3.23 4.02
CA TYR A 189 -4.74 3.01 3.81
C TYR A 189 -3.82 3.94 4.59
N TRP A 190 -2.60 3.48 4.79
CA TRP A 190 -1.49 4.27 5.33
C TRP A 190 -0.16 3.71 4.83
N PHE A 191 0.90 4.49 5.02
CA PHE A 191 2.27 4.14 4.64
C PHE A 191 3.14 4.02 5.87
N VAL A 192 4.02 3.02 5.87
CA VAL A 192 4.96 2.73 6.96
C VAL A 192 6.37 2.69 6.40
N GLY A 193 7.21 3.60 6.86
CA GLY A 193 8.66 3.56 6.69
C GLY A 193 9.32 2.95 7.92
N GLN A 194 10.65 3.01 7.99
CA GLN A 194 11.39 2.48 9.13
C GLN A 194 11.13 3.26 10.43
N ASP A 195 11.04 4.59 10.34
CA ASP A 195 10.98 5.51 11.48
C ASP A 195 9.72 6.38 11.50
N ARG A 196 8.79 6.17 10.55
CA ARG A 196 7.60 7.02 10.42
C ARG A 196 6.43 6.35 9.73
N GLU A 197 5.26 6.93 9.96
CA GLU A 197 4.00 6.54 9.35
C GLU A 197 3.32 7.78 8.77
N THR A 198 2.54 7.60 7.70
CA THR A 198 1.72 8.68 7.15
C THR A 198 0.56 8.16 6.32
N ALA A 199 -0.59 8.83 6.41
CA ALA A 199 -1.71 8.66 5.49
C ALA A 199 -1.51 9.40 4.14
N SER A 200 -0.50 10.26 4.03
CA SER A 200 -0.30 11.13 2.88
C SER A 200 0.77 10.61 1.94
N HIS A 201 0.37 10.34 0.70
CA HIS A 201 1.30 9.99 -0.37
C HIS A 201 2.34 11.10 -0.62
N TYR A 202 1.94 12.37 -0.48
CA TYR A 202 2.85 13.51 -0.66
C TYR A 202 3.87 13.61 0.47
N ALA A 203 3.44 13.42 1.72
CA ALA A 203 4.36 13.37 2.85
C ALA A 203 5.37 12.22 2.67
N ARG A 204 4.92 11.05 2.22
CA ARG A 204 5.80 9.94 1.85
C ARG A 204 6.83 10.34 0.79
N MET A 205 6.41 11.00 -0.30
CA MET A 205 7.34 11.47 -1.35
C MET A 205 8.36 12.47 -0.80
N PHE A 206 7.93 13.38 0.06
CA PHE A 206 8.80 14.35 0.71
C PHE A 206 9.88 13.64 1.55
N TRP A 207 9.48 12.72 2.43
CA TRP A 207 10.42 11.99 3.28
C TRP A 207 11.38 11.10 2.47
N LEU A 208 10.89 10.45 1.41
CA LEU A 208 11.73 9.69 0.47
C LEU A 208 12.78 10.56 -0.26
N GLY A 209 12.50 11.84 -0.46
CA GLY A 209 13.46 12.80 -1.02
C GLY A 209 14.42 13.31 0.05
N TRP A 210 13.88 13.71 1.20
CA TRP A 210 14.63 14.26 2.32
C TRP A 210 15.69 13.29 2.85
N ASP A 211 15.32 12.04 3.14
CA ASP A 211 16.27 11.06 3.69
C ASP A 211 17.40 10.74 2.71
N ARG A 212 17.12 10.72 1.41
CA ARG A 212 18.15 10.50 0.40
C ARG A 212 19.14 11.65 0.30
N VAL A 213 18.65 12.89 0.42
CA VAL A 213 19.48 14.09 0.29
C VAL A 213 20.25 14.39 1.58
N VAL A 214 19.60 14.22 2.73
CA VAL A 214 20.12 14.67 4.03
C VAL A 214 20.76 13.54 4.82
N ARG A 215 20.23 12.31 4.72
CA ARG A 215 20.72 11.15 5.46
C ARG A 215 21.51 10.17 4.58
N SER A 216 21.52 10.36 3.25
CA SER A 216 22.09 9.42 2.27
C SER A 216 21.56 7.99 2.44
N VAL A 217 20.29 7.84 2.85
CA VAL A 217 19.63 6.53 3.00
C VAL A 217 18.36 6.47 2.15
N SER A 218 18.12 5.31 1.55
CA SER A 218 16.86 4.98 0.87
C SER A 218 16.15 3.87 1.63
N HIS A 219 15.12 4.24 2.40
CA HIS A 219 14.26 3.28 3.11
C HIS A 219 13.23 2.64 2.17
N ARG A 220 12.98 1.34 2.32
CA ARG A 220 11.76 0.70 1.76
C ARG A 220 10.54 1.20 2.53
N TRP A 221 9.44 1.39 1.81
CA TRP A 221 8.16 1.75 2.41
C TRP A 221 7.16 0.64 2.18
N ALA A 222 6.40 0.32 3.22
CA ALA A 222 5.20 -0.47 3.11
C ALA A 222 3.99 0.42 2.89
N TYR A 223 3.08 -0.08 2.07
CA TYR A 223 1.76 0.46 1.84
C TYR A 223 0.76 -0.58 2.31
N ILE A 224 0.04 -0.25 3.38
CA ILE A 224 -0.95 -1.13 3.98
C ILE A 224 -2.32 -0.59 3.61
N ALA A 225 -3.20 -1.49 3.16
CA ALA A 225 -4.56 -1.16 2.83
C ALA A 225 -5.54 -2.16 3.44
N VAL A 226 -6.71 -1.64 3.82
CA VAL A 226 -7.87 -2.40 4.29
C VAL A 226 -9.08 -1.91 3.50
N SER A 227 -9.81 -2.81 2.86
CA SER A 227 -10.99 -2.46 2.06
C SER A 227 -12.15 -3.40 2.34
N GLY A 228 -13.37 -2.88 2.31
CA GLY A 228 -14.59 -3.64 2.59
C GLY A 228 -15.82 -2.97 1.99
N GLY A 229 -16.98 -3.58 2.21
CA GLY A 229 -18.27 -2.97 1.91
C GLY A 229 -18.65 -1.92 2.95
N ARG A 230 -19.52 -0.99 2.56
CA ARG A 230 -20.19 -0.06 3.49
C ARG A 230 -21.62 0.16 3.03
N GLU A 231 -22.45 0.69 3.91
CA GLU A 231 -23.75 1.24 3.53
C GLU A 231 -23.59 2.50 2.68
N ALA A 232 -24.63 2.82 1.90
CA ALA A 232 -24.68 4.00 1.05
C ALA A 232 -24.50 5.30 1.86
N GLU A 233 -25.15 5.36 3.02
CA GLU A 233 -25.12 6.45 3.98
C GLU A 233 -24.59 6.00 5.33
N GLY A 234 -24.06 6.95 6.11
CA GLY A 234 -23.50 6.68 7.44
C GLY A 234 -22.01 6.39 7.45
N ARG A 235 -21.44 6.33 8.65
CA ARG A 235 -19.99 6.17 8.91
C ARG A 235 -19.67 5.07 9.92
N GLU A 236 -20.62 4.16 10.16
CA GLU A 236 -20.45 3.07 11.12
C GLU A 236 -19.29 2.16 10.74
N TYR A 237 -19.04 2.00 9.44
CA TYR A 237 -17.90 1.26 8.89
C TYR A 237 -16.53 1.81 9.35
N GLU A 238 -16.42 3.10 9.71
CA GLU A 238 -15.17 3.68 10.24
C GLU A 238 -14.78 3.06 11.60
N LYS A 239 -15.78 2.67 12.40
CA LYS A 239 -15.54 1.97 13.67
C LYS A 239 -14.99 0.57 13.42
N GLU A 240 -15.57 -0.18 12.48
CA GLU A 240 -15.09 -1.51 12.08
C GLU A 240 -13.64 -1.44 11.58
N ILE A 241 -13.32 -0.44 10.75
CA ILE A 241 -11.94 -0.17 10.29
C ILE A 241 -11.02 0.06 11.48
N GLY A 242 -11.39 0.97 12.40
CA GLY A 242 -10.58 1.29 13.57
C GLY A 242 -10.35 0.07 14.47
N ASP A 243 -11.40 -0.70 14.75
CA ASP A 243 -11.34 -1.90 15.58
C ASP A 243 -10.45 -2.98 14.93
N PHE A 244 -10.59 -3.22 13.62
CA PHE A 244 -9.73 -4.14 12.88
C PHE A 244 -8.27 -3.67 12.82
N ILE A 245 -8.02 -2.38 12.56
CA ILE A 245 -6.64 -1.84 12.49
C ILE A 245 -5.93 -1.98 13.84
N ARG A 246 -6.64 -1.78 14.96
CA ARG A 246 -6.06 -1.97 16.30
C ARG A 246 -5.58 -3.40 16.55
N THR A 247 -6.23 -4.40 15.95
CA THR A 247 -5.84 -5.81 16.12
C THR A 247 -4.73 -6.22 15.15
N VAL A 248 -4.86 -5.88 13.85
CA VAL A 248 -3.89 -6.32 12.84
C VAL A 248 -2.58 -5.53 12.91
N TYR A 249 -2.63 -4.22 13.12
CA TYR A 249 -1.46 -3.39 12.91
C TYR A 249 -0.28 -3.68 13.85
N PRO A 250 -0.48 -3.89 15.17
CA PRO A 250 0.59 -4.26 16.08
C PRO A 250 1.28 -5.57 15.70
N SER A 251 0.54 -6.52 15.10
CA SER A 251 1.07 -7.83 14.72
C SER A 251 2.02 -7.80 13.52
N ILE A 252 1.95 -6.74 12.70
CA ILE A 252 2.75 -6.61 11.48
C ILE A 252 3.86 -5.57 11.58
N LEU A 253 4.00 -4.87 12.71
CA LEU A 253 5.09 -3.92 12.94
C LEU A 253 6.37 -4.62 13.40
N VAL A 254 7.53 -4.21 12.87
CA VAL A 254 8.84 -4.72 13.29
C VAL A 254 9.39 -3.84 14.43
N GLY A 255 9.39 -4.37 15.66
CA GLY A 255 10.14 -3.83 16.81
C GLY A 255 9.58 -2.54 17.42
N ASN A 256 9.39 -2.53 18.75
CA ASN A 256 9.08 -1.36 19.57
C ASN A 256 10.02 -0.18 19.26
N THR A 257 9.61 0.79 18.44
CA THR A 257 10.26 2.11 18.46
C THR A 257 9.23 3.14 18.08
N GLU A 258 8.71 3.84 19.08
CA GLU A 258 8.13 5.18 19.02
C GLU A 258 7.88 5.76 17.61
N LEU A 259 6.97 5.16 16.84
CA LEU A 259 6.52 5.70 15.56
C LEU A 259 5.58 6.88 15.88
N GLY A 260 6.19 7.98 16.31
CA GLY A 260 5.56 9.25 16.59
C GLY A 260 5.69 10.11 15.36
N GLY A 261 4.62 10.15 14.54
CA GLY A 261 4.55 11.06 13.41
C GLY A 261 4.92 12.48 13.84
N THR A 262 5.93 13.05 13.20
CA THR A 262 6.12 14.49 13.13
C THR A 262 4.95 15.02 12.32
N SER A 263 4.08 15.81 12.94
CA SER A 263 3.21 16.72 12.20
C SER A 263 4.11 17.55 11.30
N ALA A 264 3.93 17.43 9.98
CA ALA A 264 4.60 18.32 9.05
C ALA A 264 4.23 19.78 9.41
N PRO A 265 5.18 20.73 9.36
CA PRO A 265 4.88 22.15 9.53
C PRO A 265 3.99 22.69 8.41
#